data_AF-A0A969CYT4-F1
#
_entry.id   AF-A0A969CYT4-F1
#
_cell.length_a   1.000
_cell.length_b   1.000
_cell.length_c   1.000
_cell.angle_alpha   90.00
_cell.angle_beta   90.00
_cell.angle_gamma   90.00
#
_symmetry.space_group_name_H-M   'P 1'
#
loop_
_entity.id
_entity.type
_entity.pdbx_description
1 polymer ?
#
loop_
_entity_poly.entity_id
_entity_poly.type
_entity_poly.pdbx_seq_one_letter_code
_entity_poly.pdbx_strand_id
1 'polypeptide(L)'
;MTAVYGADLPLEAYVFYRSRPHDPELPIEFLDMPWRLVELASGERDDDEPSPWAAEQEAHALAQNPDFLPLMKLEAYEARHDGWIIGYSLRELARGSTTILGHNEDIPETGAVFERVGDSLLAVLHEWAADHLRMTEERFKSPANRGAGSLGPEDVERAANILKAIEQIRRATAEQQSYRP
;
A
#
# COMPACT_ATOMS: atom_id res chain seq x y z
N MET A 1 10.46 -17.81 6.84
CA MET A 1 9.07 -18.18 7.19
C MET A 1 8.61 -19.17 6.12
N THR A 2 7.64 -20.04 6.37
CA THR A 2 7.23 -20.97 5.30
C THR A 2 6.46 -20.18 4.25
N ALA A 3 7.05 -20.03 3.06
CA ALA A 3 6.52 -19.20 1.99
C ALA A 3 5.22 -19.79 1.43
N VAL A 4 4.07 -19.25 1.86
CA VAL A 4 2.72 -19.62 1.38
C VAL A 4 2.60 -19.46 -0.15
N TYR A 5 3.44 -18.60 -0.75
CA TYR A 5 3.48 -18.31 -2.19
C TYR A 5 4.77 -18.77 -2.89
N GLY A 6 5.58 -19.61 -2.24
CA GLY A 6 6.86 -20.06 -2.80
C GLY A 6 7.98 -19.00 -2.79
N ALA A 7 7.74 -17.80 -2.23
CA ALA A 7 8.76 -16.81 -1.90
C ALA A 7 8.58 -16.21 -0.49
N ASP A 8 9.68 -15.92 0.21
CA ASP A 8 9.65 -15.14 1.46
C ASP A 8 9.28 -13.69 1.17
N LEU A 9 8.48 -13.06 2.05
CA LEU A 9 8.19 -11.64 1.93
C LEU A 9 9.41 -10.79 2.35
N PRO A 10 9.58 -9.59 1.76
CA PRO A 10 10.63 -8.67 2.17
C PRO A 10 10.43 -8.16 3.61
N LEU A 11 11.51 -7.81 4.29
CA LEU A 11 11.46 -7.23 5.64
C LEU A 11 10.55 -5.99 5.69
N GLU A 12 10.58 -5.16 4.65
CA GLU A 12 9.74 -3.96 4.57
C GLU A 12 8.24 -4.26 4.67
N ALA A 13 7.77 -5.38 4.10
CA ALA A 13 6.38 -5.80 4.22
C ALA A 13 6.05 -6.07 5.69
N TYR A 14 6.89 -6.87 6.37
CA TYR A 14 6.68 -7.19 7.79
C TYR A 14 6.70 -5.97 8.68
N VAL A 15 7.66 -5.06 8.48
CA VAL A 15 7.75 -3.83 9.27
C VAL A 15 6.53 -2.96 8.99
N PHE A 16 6.12 -2.79 7.74
CA PHE A 16 4.93 -2.00 7.39
C PHE A 16 3.66 -2.54 8.07
N TYR A 17 3.35 -3.82 7.88
CA TYR A 17 2.15 -4.43 8.46
C TYR A 17 2.18 -4.50 10.00
N ARG A 18 3.35 -4.72 10.62
CA ARG A 18 3.49 -4.71 12.09
C ARG A 18 3.41 -3.32 12.67
N SER A 19 3.96 -2.35 11.97
CA SER A 19 3.91 -0.94 12.39
C SER A 19 2.49 -0.41 12.36
N ARG A 20 1.51 -1.18 11.82
CA ARG A 20 0.07 -0.91 11.85
C ARG A 20 -0.15 0.59 11.88
N PRO A 21 -0.09 1.29 10.75
CA PRO A 21 -0.77 2.55 10.70
C PRO A 21 -2.28 2.24 10.73
N HIS A 22 -2.77 1.77 11.88
CA HIS A 22 -4.16 1.70 12.31
C HIS A 22 -4.73 3.09 12.52
N ASP A 23 -4.17 4.06 11.80
CA ASP A 23 -4.76 5.33 11.63
C ASP A 23 -5.89 5.09 10.62
N PRO A 24 -7.17 5.14 11.02
CA PRO A 24 -8.30 5.03 10.10
C PRO A 24 -8.28 6.14 9.03
N GLU A 25 -7.34 7.07 9.13
CA GLU A 25 -7.09 8.13 8.18
C GLU A 25 -6.10 7.77 7.06
N LEU A 26 -5.46 6.60 7.07
CA LEU A 26 -4.72 6.15 5.88
C LEU A 26 -5.71 5.79 4.77
N PRO A 27 -5.68 6.48 3.62
CA PRO A 27 -6.54 6.12 2.51
C PRO A 27 -5.88 4.98 1.73
N ILE A 28 -5.75 3.83 2.40
CA ILE A 28 -5.23 2.58 1.87
C ILE A 28 -6.22 1.48 2.26
N GLU A 29 -6.71 0.74 1.28
CA GLU A 29 -7.53 -0.44 1.55
C GLU A 29 -6.67 -1.70 1.43
N PHE A 30 -6.55 -2.44 2.53
CA PHE A 30 -5.77 -3.68 2.57
C PHE A 30 -6.54 -4.83 1.91
N LEU A 31 -5.83 -5.66 1.14
CA LEU A 31 -6.41 -6.87 0.54
C LEU A 31 -6.31 -8.09 1.49
N ASP A 32 -7.02 -9.17 1.19
CA ASP A 32 -7.28 -10.28 2.12
C ASP A 32 -6.00 -10.98 2.60
N MET A 33 -5.11 -11.35 1.69
CA MET A 33 -3.99 -12.23 2.05
C MET A 33 -2.84 -11.59 2.84
N PRO A 34 -2.39 -10.35 2.59
CA PRO A 34 -1.40 -9.73 3.45
C PRO A 34 -1.84 -9.70 4.92
N TRP A 35 -3.15 -9.65 5.15
CA TRP A 35 -3.71 -9.71 6.49
C TRP A 35 -3.48 -11.07 7.18
N ARG A 36 -3.52 -12.14 6.39
CA ARG A 36 -3.29 -13.53 6.84
C ARG A 36 -1.81 -13.90 6.94
N LEU A 37 -0.92 -13.15 6.28
CA LEU A 37 0.52 -13.44 6.20
C LEU A 37 1.32 -12.91 7.38
N VAL A 38 0.76 -11.99 8.15
CA VAL A 38 1.39 -11.43 9.34
C VAL A 38 0.70 -12.03 10.55
N GLU A 39 1.31 -13.06 11.13
CA GLU A 39 1.05 -13.39 12.52
C GLU A 39 1.44 -12.16 13.35
N LEU A 40 0.43 -11.39 13.72
CA LEU A 40 0.56 -10.28 14.64
C LEU A 40 1.17 -10.84 15.92
N ALA A 41 2.26 -10.22 16.37
CA ALA A 41 3.09 -10.74 17.45
C ALA A 41 2.33 -10.94 18.78
N SER A 42 1.12 -10.38 18.91
CA SER A 42 0.25 -10.50 20.07
C SER A 42 -0.61 -11.77 20.10
N GLY A 43 -0.69 -12.55 19.00
CA GLY A 43 -1.65 -13.65 18.90
C GLY A 43 -3.12 -13.18 18.86
N GLU A 44 -3.34 -11.87 18.81
CA GLU A 44 -4.63 -11.25 18.58
C GLU A 44 -4.86 -11.22 17.07
N ARG A 45 -5.89 -11.94 16.61
CA ARG A 45 -6.52 -11.65 15.33
C ARG A 45 -7.21 -10.30 15.50
N ASP A 46 -6.97 -9.35 14.61
CA ASP A 46 -7.93 -8.24 14.48
C ASP A 46 -9.27 -8.84 14.03
N ASP A 47 -10.35 -8.39 14.64
CA ASP A 47 -11.72 -8.76 14.27
C ASP A 47 -12.14 -8.15 12.91
N ASP A 48 -11.30 -7.32 12.31
CA ASP A 48 -11.49 -6.72 10.98
C ASP A 48 -11.10 -7.73 9.89
N GLU A 49 -11.97 -8.73 9.71
CA GLU A 49 -11.93 -9.62 8.55
C GLU A 49 -11.96 -8.76 7.26
N PRO A 50 -11.09 -9.03 6.28
CA PRO A 50 -11.07 -8.28 5.04
C PRO A 50 -12.45 -8.29 4.38
N SER A 51 -12.84 -7.14 3.83
CA SER A 51 -14.16 -6.97 3.23
C SER A 51 -14.38 -8.02 2.11
N PRO A 52 -15.62 -8.44 1.84
CA PRO A 52 -15.91 -9.29 0.67
C PRO A 52 -15.36 -8.70 -0.63
N TRP A 53 -15.35 -7.36 -0.75
CA TRP A 53 -14.74 -6.64 -1.86
C TRP A 53 -13.22 -6.89 -1.94
N ALA A 54 -12.49 -6.82 -0.82
CA ALA A 54 -11.05 -7.06 -0.79
C ALA A 54 -10.68 -8.47 -1.28
N ALA A 55 -11.47 -9.49 -0.89
CA ALA A 55 -11.29 -10.86 -1.36
C ALA A 55 -11.60 -11.02 -2.86
N GLU A 56 -12.64 -10.35 -3.37
CA GLU A 56 -13.00 -10.36 -4.79
C GLU A 56 -11.92 -9.70 -5.66
N GLN A 57 -11.40 -8.55 -5.24
CA GLN A 57 -10.34 -7.82 -5.96
C GLN A 57 -9.04 -8.62 -6.00
N GLU A 58 -8.68 -9.24 -4.89
CA GLU A 58 -7.52 -10.13 -4.84
C GLU A 58 -7.69 -11.30 -5.82
N ALA A 59 -8.83 -11.99 -5.77
CA ALA A 59 -9.11 -13.11 -6.67
C ALA A 59 -9.09 -12.67 -8.14
N HIS A 60 -9.60 -11.48 -8.44
CA HIS A 60 -9.58 -10.90 -9.77
C HIS A 60 -8.15 -10.63 -10.26
N ALA A 61 -7.33 -9.96 -9.44
CA ALA A 61 -5.95 -9.64 -9.77
C ALA A 61 -5.11 -10.93 -10.00
N LEU A 62 -5.31 -11.94 -9.15
CA LEU A 62 -4.66 -13.25 -9.29
C LEU A 62 -5.08 -14.01 -10.55
N ALA A 63 -6.36 -13.91 -10.95
CA ALA A 63 -6.86 -14.54 -12.18
C ALA A 63 -6.24 -13.90 -13.43
N GLN A 64 -5.97 -12.60 -13.40
CA GLN A 64 -5.33 -11.87 -14.50
C GLN A 64 -3.82 -12.06 -14.53
N ASN A 65 -3.18 -12.13 -13.36
CA ASN A 65 -1.75 -12.33 -13.24
C ASN A 65 -1.40 -13.23 -12.04
N PRO A 66 -1.21 -14.54 -12.27
CA PRO A 66 -0.84 -15.48 -11.20
C PRO A 66 0.53 -15.21 -10.56
N ASP A 67 1.39 -14.41 -11.19
CA ASP A 67 2.69 -13.99 -10.65
C ASP A 67 2.58 -12.72 -9.77
N PHE A 68 1.39 -12.17 -9.56
CA PHE A 68 1.15 -10.98 -8.74
C PHE A 68 0.67 -11.36 -7.35
N LEU A 69 1.32 -10.82 -6.32
CA LEU A 69 0.86 -10.90 -4.94
C LEU A 69 0.27 -9.53 -4.56
N PRO A 70 -1.05 -9.34 -4.69
CA PRO A 70 -1.70 -8.08 -4.38
C PRO A 70 -1.61 -7.78 -2.88
N LEU A 71 -1.41 -6.51 -2.53
CA LEU A 71 -1.19 -6.08 -1.15
C LEU A 71 -2.25 -5.10 -0.65
N MET A 72 -2.50 -4.06 -1.44
CA MET A 72 -3.38 -2.96 -1.04
C MET A 72 -3.82 -2.17 -2.26
N LYS A 73 -4.95 -1.48 -2.12
CA LYS A 73 -5.38 -0.40 -3.00
C LYS A 73 -4.96 0.93 -2.39
N LEU A 74 -4.38 1.79 -3.23
CA LEU A 74 -4.04 3.16 -2.87
C LEU A 74 -5.23 4.06 -3.21
N GLU A 75 -5.74 4.79 -2.22
CA GLU A 75 -6.80 5.77 -2.42
C GLU A 75 -6.26 7.14 -2.04
N ALA A 76 -6.17 8.07 -2.97
CA ALA A 76 -5.77 9.43 -2.64
C ALA A 76 -6.13 10.28 -3.84
N TYR A 77 -7.27 10.94 -3.78
CA TYR A 77 -7.83 11.69 -4.91
C TYR A 77 -6.75 12.50 -5.65
N GLU A 78 -6.53 12.16 -6.93
CA GLU A 78 -5.56 12.78 -7.86
C GLU A 78 -4.08 12.58 -7.54
N ALA A 79 -3.72 11.84 -6.48
CA ALA A 79 -2.35 11.44 -6.23
C ALA A 79 -1.89 10.39 -7.25
N ARG A 80 -0.58 10.30 -7.43
CA ARG A 80 0.04 9.27 -8.24
C ARG A 80 -0.37 7.87 -7.74
N HIS A 81 -0.88 7.04 -8.66
CA HIS A 81 -1.40 5.71 -8.37
C HIS A 81 -2.71 5.68 -7.55
N ASP A 82 -3.47 6.78 -7.52
CA ASP A 82 -4.85 6.79 -7.02
C ASP A 82 -5.72 5.74 -7.72
N GLY A 83 -6.40 4.91 -6.95
CA GLY A 83 -7.22 3.79 -7.43
C GLY A 83 -6.42 2.56 -7.88
N TRP A 84 -5.10 2.54 -7.69
CA TRP A 84 -4.28 1.40 -8.10
C TRP A 84 -4.22 0.33 -7.01
N ILE A 85 -4.35 -0.92 -7.44
CA ILE A 85 -3.95 -2.07 -6.64
C ILE A 85 -2.47 -2.29 -6.86
N ILE A 86 -1.68 -2.28 -5.79
CA ILE A 86 -0.24 -2.53 -5.81
C ILE A 86 0.11 -3.84 -5.11
N GLY A 87 1.22 -4.45 -5.52
CA GLY A 87 1.69 -5.68 -4.93
C GLY A 87 3.03 -6.18 -5.46
N TYR A 88 3.52 -7.28 -4.91
CA TYR A 88 4.81 -7.83 -5.33
C TYR A 88 4.67 -8.68 -6.59
N SER A 89 5.74 -8.75 -7.38
CA SER A 89 5.90 -9.86 -8.33
C SER A 89 6.50 -11.07 -7.63
N LEU A 90 5.77 -12.18 -7.58
CA LEU A 90 6.25 -13.46 -7.03
C LEU A 90 7.51 -13.96 -7.73
N ARG A 91 7.58 -13.76 -9.06
CA ARG A 91 8.76 -14.11 -9.86
C ARG A 91 9.99 -13.31 -9.48
N GLU A 92 9.84 -12.01 -9.22
CA GLU A 92 10.95 -11.14 -8.81
C GLU A 92 11.32 -11.39 -7.34
N LEU A 93 10.35 -11.65 -6.47
CA LEU A 93 10.60 -12.07 -5.09
C LEU A 93 11.41 -13.36 -5.03
N ALA A 94 11.11 -14.35 -5.87
CA ALA A 94 11.88 -15.59 -5.97
C ALA A 94 13.35 -15.35 -6.41
N ARG A 95 13.65 -14.19 -6.99
CA ARG A 95 15.00 -13.75 -7.36
C ARG A 95 15.65 -12.82 -6.34
N GLY A 96 14.96 -12.56 -5.22
CA GLY A 96 15.42 -11.64 -4.16
C GLY A 96 15.19 -10.16 -4.47
N SER A 97 14.35 -9.82 -5.45
CA SER A 97 13.97 -8.44 -5.77
C SER A 97 12.63 -8.06 -5.17
N THR A 98 12.52 -6.84 -4.65
CA THR A 98 11.31 -6.29 -4.00
C THR A 98 10.45 -5.47 -4.96
N THR A 99 10.54 -5.76 -6.26
CA THR A 99 9.81 -5.05 -7.32
C THR A 99 8.31 -5.01 -7.03
N ILE A 100 7.74 -3.80 -7.07
CA ILE A 100 6.31 -3.56 -6.93
C ILE A 100 5.70 -3.41 -8.31
N LEU A 101 4.67 -4.21 -8.56
CA LEU A 101 3.77 -4.07 -9.67
C LEU A 101 2.51 -3.34 -9.21
N GLY A 102 1.84 -2.66 -10.13
CA GLY A 102 0.51 -2.11 -9.90
C GLY A 102 -0.34 -2.15 -11.16
N HIS A 103 -1.65 -2.12 -10.96
CA HIS A 103 -2.62 -1.91 -12.03
C HIS A 103 -3.73 -1.01 -11.53
N ASN A 104 -4.36 -0.29 -12.46
CA ASN A 104 -5.55 0.51 -12.16
C ASN A 104 -6.78 -0.41 -12.15
N GLU A 105 -7.61 -0.31 -11.10
CA GLU A 105 -8.86 -1.05 -10.95
C GLU A 105 -9.88 -0.73 -12.07
N ASP A 106 -9.86 0.49 -12.61
CA ASP A 106 -10.79 0.95 -13.64
C ASP A 106 -10.53 0.34 -15.03
N ILE A 107 -9.52 -0.51 -15.18
CA ILE A 107 -9.19 -1.16 -16.46
C ILE A 107 -10.08 -2.42 -16.63
N PRO A 108 -10.77 -2.57 -17.78
CA PRO A 108 -11.72 -3.66 -17.99
C PRO A 108 -11.12 -5.07 -17.82
N GLU A 109 -11.98 -5.98 -17.36
CA GLU A 109 -11.72 -7.36 -16.89
C GLU A 109 -10.80 -8.23 -17.78
N THR A 110 -10.62 -7.87 -19.06
CA THR A 110 -9.81 -8.61 -20.05
C THR A 110 -8.71 -7.73 -20.63
N GLY A 111 -7.88 -7.15 -19.78
CA GLY A 111 -6.77 -6.32 -20.26
C GLY A 111 -5.96 -5.57 -19.20
N ALA A 112 -6.04 -5.97 -17.93
CA ALA A 112 -5.22 -5.33 -16.89
C ALA A 112 -3.74 -5.39 -17.26
N VAL A 113 -3.14 -4.22 -17.44
CA VAL A 113 -1.70 -4.08 -17.65
C VAL A 113 -1.06 -3.88 -16.30
N PHE A 114 -0.26 -4.85 -15.88
CA PHE A 114 0.54 -4.76 -14.66
C PHE A 114 1.84 -4.05 -14.99
N GLU A 115 2.03 -2.88 -14.38
CA GLU A 115 3.20 -2.05 -14.60
C GLU A 115 4.11 -2.09 -13.39
N ARG A 116 5.42 -1.97 -13.61
CA ARG A 116 6.36 -1.74 -12.52
C ARG A 116 6.17 -0.31 -12.01
N VAL A 117 5.75 -0.19 -10.76
CA VAL A 117 5.50 1.12 -10.11
C VAL A 117 6.62 1.52 -9.15
N GLY A 118 7.46 0.58 -8.73
CA GLY A 118 8.65 0.89 -7.94
C GLY A 118 9.48 -0.33 -7.57
N ASP A 119 10.58 -0.06 -6.86
CA ASP A 119 11.59 -1.07 -6.53
C ASP A 119 11.40 -1.66 -5.11
N SER A 120 10.56 -1.04 -4.30
CA SER A 120 10.25 -1.47 -2.93
C SER A 120 8.91 -0.89 -2.52
N LEU A 121 8.19 -1.59 -1.63
CA LEU A 121 6.88 -1.17 -1.14
C LEU A 121 6.97 0.21 -0.48
N LEU A 122 7.96 0.42 0.38
CA LEU A 122 8.09 1.67 1.12
C LEU A 122 8.50 2.85 0.24
N ALA A 123 9.20 2.61 -0.88
CA ALA A 123 9.47 3.68 -1.84
C ALA A 123 8.19 4.13 -2.54
N VAL A 124 7.36 3.18 -2.99
CA VAL A 124 6.06 3.46 -3.65
C VAL A 124 5.13 4.21 -2.69
N LEU A 125 4.99 3.73 -1.46
CA LEU A 125 4.13 4.38 -0.46
C LEU A 125 4.63 5.78 -0.10
N HIS A 126 5.93 5.98 0.01
CA HIS A 126 6.48 7.30 0.29
C HIS A 126 6.23 8.28 -0.85
N GLU A 127 6.41 7.85 -2.11
CA GLU A 127 6.11 8.68 -3.28
C GLU A 127 4.63 9.04 -3.34
N TRP A 128 3.75 8.06 -3.17
CA TRP A 128 2.30 8.24 -3.12
C TRP A 128 1.90 9.22 -2.00
N ALA A 129 2.41 9.05 -0.78
CA ALA A 129 2.07 9.91 0.35
C ALA A 129 2.59 11.34 0.19
N ALA A 130 3.79 11.50 -0.36
CA ALA A 130 4.35 12.81 -0.66
C ALA A 130 3.51 13.54 -1.73
N ASP A 131 3.05 12.81 -2.74
CA ASP A 131 2.19 13.37 -3.78
C ASP A 131 0.79 13.69 -3.27
N HIS A 132 0.22 12.83 -2.42
CA HIS A 132 -1.04 13.08 -1.74
C HIS A 132 -0.99 14.35 -0.89
N LEU A 133 0.05 14.54 -0.07
CA LEU A 133 0.23 15.78 0.70
C LEU A 133 0.34 17.00 -0.22
N ARG A 134 1.15 16.91 -1.28
CA ARG A 134 1.33 18.01 -2.24
C ARG A 134 0.00 18.41 -2.89
N MET A 135 -0.76 17.43 -3.38
CA MET A 135 -2.08 17.63 -3.98
C MET A 135 -3.06 18.25 -2.98
N THR A 136 -3.08 17.74 -1.74
CA THR A 136 -3.93 18.24 -0.66
C THR A 136 -3.61 19.70 -0.33
N GLU A 137 -2.33 20.06 -0.24
CA GLU A 137 -1.90 21.45 -0.03
C GLU A 137 -2.28 22.37 -1.20
N GLU A 138 -2.07 21.94 -2.44
CA GLU A 138 -2.40 22.69 -3.65
C GLU A 138 -3.91 22.96 -3.73
N ARG A 139 -4.71 21.93 -3.48
CA ARG A 139 -6.17 22.04 -3.44
C ARG A 139 -6.63 22.91 -2.28
N PHE A 140 -6.08 22.76 -1.08
CA PHE A 140 -6.40 23.60 0.06
C PHE A 140 -6.19 25.10 -0.24
N LYS A 141 -5.09 25.44 -0.92
CA LYS A 141 -4.73 26.82 -1.32
C LYS A 141 -5.52 27.32 -2.55
N SER A 142 -6.25 26.45 -3.24
CA SER A 142 -6.95 26.78 -4.48
C SER A 142 -8.16 27.69 -4.23
N PRO A 143 -8.39 28.73 -5.05
CA PRO A 143 -9.63 29.52 -5.01
C PRO A 143 -10.91 28.70 -5.21
N ALA A 144 -10.79 27.50 -5.82
CA ALA A 144 -11.89 26.56 -6.03
C ALA A 144 -12.23 25.72 -4.79
N ASN A 145 -11.44 25.80 -3.72
CA ASN A 145 -11.68 25.08 -2.47
C ASN A 145 -12.84 25.71 -1.66
N ARG A 146 -14.07 25.50 -2.13
CA ARG A 146 -15.28 26.10 -1.56
C ARG A 146 -16.46 25.14 -1.67
N GLY A 147 -17.35 25.16 -0.69
CA GLY A 147 -18.57 24.36 -0.68
C GLY A 147 -18.39 22.99 -0.03
N ALA A 148 -19.31 22.07 -0.33
CA ALA A 148 -19.25 20.70 0.18
C ALA A 148 -18.00 19.98 -0.37
N GLY A 149 -17.24 19.32 0.50
CA GLY A 149 -15.98 18.67 0.14
C GLY A 149 -14.80 19.64 -0.04
N SER A 150 -14.90 20.85 0.52
CA SER A 150 -13.73 21.71 0.69
C SER A 150 -12.81 21.14 1.76
N LEU A 151 -11.50 21.28 1.52
CA LEU A 151 -10.46 20.84 2.42
C LEU A 151 -10.22 21.89 3.50
N GLY A 152 -10.06 21.44 4.73
CA GLY A 152 -9.62 22.24 5.88
C GLY A 152 -8.12 22.04 6.19
N PRO A 153 -7.56 22.83 7.11
CA PRO A 153 -6.22 22.62 7.64
C PRO A 153 -5.98 21.20 8.18
N GLU A 154 -7.02 20.58 8.74
CA GLU A 154 -7.01 19.22 9.26
C GLU A 154 -6.72 18.17 8.18
N ASP A 155 -7.15 18.39 6.94
CA ASP A 155 -6.88 17.45 5.84
C ASP A 155 -5.42 17.51 5.41
N VAL A 156 -4.82 18.71 5.43
CA VAL A 156 -3.39 18.90 5.18
C VAL A 156 -2.56 18.28 6.30
N GLU A 157 -2.97 18.46 7.56
CA GLU A 157 -2.31 17.86 8.72
C GLU A 157 -2.37 16.32 8.66
N ARG A 158 -3.53 15.76 8.31
CA ARG A 158 -3.71 14.32 8.06
C ARG A 158 -2.75 13.82 6.99
N ALA A 159 -2.73 14.45 5.82
CA ALA A 159 -1.83 14.05 4.73
C ALA A 159 -0.34 14.14 5.14
N ALA A 160 0.02 15.13 5.96
CA ALA A 160 1.38 15.26 6.49
C ALA A 160 1.73 14.16 7.50
N ASN A 161 0.77 13.76 8.34
CA ASN A 161 0.94 12.68 9.30
C ASN A 161 1.12 11.32 8.60
N ILE A 162 0.40 11.09 7.49
CA ILE A 162 0.55 9.90 6.64
C ILE A 162 1.99 9.78 6.12
N LEU A 163 2.50 10.85 5.49
CA LEU A 163 3.88 10.87 4.98
C LEU A 163 4.89 10.60 6.10
N LYS A 164 4.71 11.26 7.24
CA LYS A 164 5.59 11.10 8.42
C LYS A 164 5.57 9.67 8.97
N ALA A 165 4.42 9.01 9.00
CA ALA A 165 4.30 7.62 9.43
C ALA A 165 5.09 6.69 8.50
N ILE A 166 4.97 6.87 7.19
CA ILE A 166 5.74 6.09 6.20
C ILE A 166 7.25 6.35 6.34
N GLU A 167 7.68 7.59 6.57
CA GLU A 167 9.09 7.91 6.85
C GLU A 167 9.61 7.28 8.13
N GLN A 168 8.78 7.14 9.17
CA GLN A 168 9.15 6.42 10.39
C GLN A 168 9.35 4.93 10.12
N ILE A 169 8.45 4.31 9.35
CA ILE A 169 8.55 2.90 8.95
C ILE A 169 9.80 2.66 8.09
N ARG A 170 10.12 3.57 7.17
CA ARG A 170 11.36 3.53 6.36
C ARG A 170 12.61 3.55 7.23
N ARG A 171 12.66 4.44 8.24
CA ARG A 171 13.79 4.51 9.18
C ARG A 171 13.93 3.23 9.99
N ALA A 172 12.83 2.74 10.57
CA ALA A 172 12.83 1.48 11.32
C ALA A 172 13.28 0.29 10.46
N THR A 173 12.87 0.25 9.19
CA THR A 173 13.28 -0.80 8.25
C THR A 173 14.78 -0.71 7.95
N ALA A 174 15.32 0.48 7.70
CA ALA A 174 16.76 0.67 7.43
C ALA A 174 17.63 0.30 8.66
N GLU A 175 17.16 0.62 9.86
CA GLU A 175 17.82 0.21 11.11
C GLU A 175 17.84 -1.32 11.26
N GLN A 176 16.72 -1.99 11.01
CA GLN A 176 16.64 -3.46 11.09
C GLN A 176 17.45 -4.18 9.99
N GLN A 177 17.53 -3.59 8.79
CA GLN A 177 18.39 -4.10 7.71
C GLN A 177 19.87 -4.00 8.09
N SER A 178 20.27 -2.92 8.77
CA SER A 178 21.66 -2.72 9.22
C SER A 178 22.11 -3.71 10.31
N TYR A 179 21.16 -4.37 10.99
CA TYR A 179 21.42 -5.34 12.06
C TYR A 179 21.38 -6.81 11.60
N ARG A 180 21.04 -7.11 10.34
CA ARG A 180 21.12 -8.46 9.79
C ARG A 180 22.47 -8.65 9.05
N PRO A 181 23.42 -9.44 9.61
CA PRO A 181 24.69 -9.74 8.96
C PRO A 181 24.54 -10.65 7.73
#